data_AF-A0A2E6N2P3-F1
#
_entry.id   AF-A0A2E6N2P3-F1
#
_cell.length_a   1.000
_cell.length_b   1.000
_cell.length_c   1.000
_cell.angle_alpha   90.00
_cell.angle_beta   90.00
_cell.angle_gamma   90.00
#
_symmetry.space_group_name_H-M   'P 1'
#
loop_
_entity.id
_entity.type
_entity.pdbx_description
1 polymer ?
#
loop_
_entity_poly.entity_id
_entity_poly.type
_entity_poly.pdbx_seq_one_letter_code
_entity_poly.pdbx_strand_id
1 'polypeptide(L)'
;MKSEFSNSNFVRISVINWALTLPLLILFAWPYYYTAKELGLDLSFRFIGAFMFAMPFLLTIIHGHVTMALGSIHRYRYYEWLATKPYTFGLFFHPALVKTRFRLIFLLVSLLFLLFGFALGV
;
A
#
# COMPACT_ATOMS: atom_id res chain seq x y z
N MET A 1 0.85 -16.10 29.46
CA MET A 1 0.96 -16.25 27.99
C MET A 1 0.24 -15.06 27.36
N LYS A 2 0.94 -14.07 26.79
CA LYS A 2 0.25 -12.98 26.06
C LYS A 2 -0.38 -13.60 24.83
N SER A 3 -1.70 -13.59 24.72
CA SER A 3 -2.34 -14.13 23.52
C SER A 3 -1.92 -13.29 22.32
N GLU A 4 -1.39 -13.95 21.29
CA GLU A 4 -1.08 -13.34 19.99
C GLU A 4 -2.33 -12.65 19.38
N PHE A 5 -3.52 -13.08 19.81
CA PHE A 5 -4.82 -12.56 19.42
C PHE A 5 -5.41 -11.52 20.40
N SER A 6 -4.56 -10.88 21.21
CA SER A 6 -5.02 -9.79 22.08
C SER A 6 -5.21 -8.49 21.29
N ASN A 7 -6.20 -7.70 21.71
CA ASN A 7 -6.46 -6.37 21.13
C ASN A 7 -5.21 -5.47 21.20
N SER A 8 -4.43 -5.55 22.29
CA SER A 8 -3.15 -4.85 22.43
C SER A 8 -2.16 -5.20 21.31
N ASN A 9 -2.10 -6.46 20.88
CA ASN A 9 -1.25 -6.87 19.76
C ASN A 9 -1.74 -6.29 18.43
N PHE A 10 -3.06 -6.31 18.18
CA PHE A 10 -3.64 -5.73 16.96
C PHE A 10 -3.40 -4.22 16.86
N VAL A 11 -3.54 -3.49 17.96
CA VAL A 11 -3.18 -2.06 18.02
C VAL A 11 -1.71 -1.87 17.67
N ARG A 12 -0.81 -2.66 18.26
CA ARG A 12 0.64 -2.56 17.97
C ARG A 12 0.94 -2.81 16.50
N ILE A 13 0.38 -3.86 15.89
CA ILE A 13 0.54 -4.16 14.46
C ILE A 13 0.04 -2.98 13.62
N SER A 14 -1.13 -2.43 13.96
CA SER A 14 -1.70 -1.29 13.24
C SER A 14 -0.83 -0.04 13.32
N VAL A 15 -0.27 0.27 14.49
CA VAL A 15 0.60 1.43 14.69
C VAL A 15 1.89 1.29 13.87
N ILE A 16 2.49 0.09 13.87
CA ILE A 16 3.68 -0.18 13.05
C ILE A 16 3.35 -0.04 11.56
N ASN A 17 2.23 -0.60 11.10
CA ASN A 17 1.80 -0.48 9.71
C ASN A 17 1.62 0.98 9.28
N TRP A 18 1.02 1.81 10.15
CA TRP A 18 0.87 3.25 9.93
C TRP A 18 2.22 3.98 9.89
N ALA A 19 3.13 3.67 10.82
CA ALA A 19 4.47 4.26 10.85
C ALA A 19 5.28 3.89 9.60
N LEU A 20 5.11 2.67 9.07
CA LEU A 20 5.75 2.20 7.84
C LEU A 20 5.14 2.82 6.58
N THR A 21 3.93 3.42 6.65
CA THR A 21 3.21 3.80 5.44
C THR A 21 3.93 4.89 4.67
N LEU A 22 4.35 5.95 5.36
CA LEU A 22 5.03 7.10 4.75
C LEU A 22 6.44 6.74 4.22
N PRO A 23 7.33 6.07 5.00
CA PRO A 23 8.65 5.68 4.49
C PRO A 23 8.57 4.78 3.26
N LEU A 24 7.66 3.79 3.26
CA LEU A 24 7.51 2.87 2.13
C LEU A 24 6.94 3.59 0.89
N LEU A 25 6.00 4.51 1.08
CA LEU A 25 5.47 5.30 -0.01
C LEU A 25 6.60 6.09 -0.71
N ILE A 26 7.46 6.76 0.06
CA ILE A 26 8.62 7.49 -0.47
C ILE A 26 9.60 6.53 -1.16
N LEU A 27 9.91 5.40 -0.51
CA LEU A 27 10.84 4.39 -1.01
C LEU A 27 10.40 3.73 -2.32
N PHE A 28 9.11 3.64 -2.60
CA PHE A 28 8.63 3.06 -3.86
C PHE A 28 8.19 4.10 -4.89
N ALA A 29 7.95 5.36 -4.49
CA ALA A 29 7.57 6.41 -5.43
C ALA A 29 8.75 6.88 -6.30
N TRP A 30 9.97 6.88 -5.76
CA TRP A 30 11.13 7.46 -6.46
C TRP A 30 11.44 6.86 -7.83
N PRO A 31 11.38 5.53 -8.09
CA PRO A 31 11.79 4.99 -9.39
C PRO A 31 10.88 5.50 -10.49
N TYR A 32 9.56 5.48 -10.25
CA TYR A 32 8.58 6.02 -11.18
C TYR A 32 8.77 7.52 -11.39
N TYR A 33 8.93 8.30 -10.30
CA TYR A 33 9.08 9.75 -10.39
C TYR A 33 10.29 10.14 -11.25
N TYR A 34 11.43 9.47 -11.04
CA TYR A 34 12.64 9.73 -11.83
C TYR A 34 12.47 9.28 -13.29
N THR A 35 11.90 8.11 -13.56
CA THR A 35 11.64 7.69 -14.94
C THR A 35 10.72 8.67 -15.66
N ALA A 36 9.62 9.09 -15.02
CA ALA A 36 8.71 10.09 -15.57
C ALA A 36 9.38 11.46 -15.78
N LYS A 37 10.34 11.83 -14.92
CA LYS A 37 11.16 13.04 -15.08
C LYS A 37 12.05 12.97 -16.32
N GLU A 38 12.76 11.86 -16.52
CA GLU A 38 13.65 11.68 -17.67
C GLU A 38 12.88 11.63 -18.99
N LEU A 39 11.62 11.17 -18.96
CA LEU A 39 10.71 11.19 -20.10
C LEU A 39 10.10 12.59 -20.37
N GLY A 40 10.42 13.59 -19.55
CA GLY A 40 9.94 14.96 -19.74
C GLY A 40 8.50 15.21 -19.30
N LEU A 41 7.84 14.25 -18.64
CA LEU A 41 6.41 14.37 -18.26
C LEU A 41 6.16 15.50 -17.27
N ASP A 42 4.95 16.02 -17.20
CA ASP A 42 4.58 17.12 -16.32
C ASP A 42 4.62 16.74 -14.84
N LEU A 43 4.85 17.74 -13.97
CA LEU A 43 5.03 17.54 -12.53
C LEU A 43 3.84 16.80 -11.89
N SER A 44 2.60 17.16 -12.25
CA SER A 44 1.39 16.50 -11.76
C SER A 44 1.35 15.02 -12.17
N PHE A 45 1.75 14.71 -13.40
CA PHE A 45 1.78 13.36 -13.94
C PHE A 45 2.80 12.49 -13.21
N ARG A 46 3.98 13.07 -12.91
CA ARG A 46 5.03 12.42 -12.11
C ARG A 46 4.53 12.06 -10.72
N PHE A 47 3.92 12.99 -9.99
CA PHE A 47 3.46 12.74 -8.62
C PHE A 47 2.30 11.74 -8.56
N ILE A 48 1.29 11.89 -9.42
CA ILE A 48 0.14 10.98 -9.46
C ILE A 48 0.61 9.57 -9.81
N GLY A 49 1.40 9.42 -10.87
CA GLY A 49 1.90 8.12 -11.29
C GLY A 49 2.84 7.49 -10.26
N ALA A 50 3.70 8.28 -9.61
CA ALA A 50 4.59 7.78 -8.56
C ALA A 50 3.82 7.29 -7.33
N PHE A 51 2.78 8.01 -6.93
CA PHE A 51 1.86 7.55 -5.89
C PHE A 51 1.18 6.23 -6.30
N MET A 52 0.63 6.17 -7.52
CA MET A 52 -0.05 4.98 -8.02
C MET A 52 0.87 3.76 -8.07
N PHE A 53 2.12 3.96 -8.50
CA PHE A 53 3.12 2.91 -8.58
C PHE A 53 3.58 2.43 -7.20
N ALA A 54 3.69 3.31 -6.21
CA ALA A 54 4.16 2.96 -4.87
C ALA A 54 3.13 2.16 -4.05
N MET A 55 1.85 2.46 -4.22
CA MET A 55 0.74 1.83 -3.48
C MET A 55 0.73 0.28 -3.48
N PRO A 56 0.88 -0.44 -4.60
CA PRO A 56 0.85 -1.90 -4.60
C PRO A 56 2.00 -2.52 -3.79
N PHE A 57 3.20 -1.92 -3.80
CA PHE A 57 4.35 -2.40 -3.02
C PHE A 57 4.16 -2.13 -1.53
N LEU A 58 3.72 -0.91 -1.19
CA LEU A 58 3.33 -0.53 0.16
C LEU A 58 2.33 -1.54 0.75
N LEU A 59 1.23 -1.81 0.05
CA LEU A 59 0.19 -2.74 0.47
C LEU A 59 0.71 -4.17 0.60
N THR A 60 1.65 -4.57 -0.27
CA THR A 60 2.30 -5.89 -0.22
C THR A 60 3.11 -6.08 1.06
N ILE A 61 3.93 -5.09 1.42
CA ILE A 61 4.76 -5.16 2.63
C ILE A 61 3.89 -5.13 3.88
N ILE A 62 2.90 -4.23 3.94
CA ILE A 62 2.01 -4.16 5.10
C ILE A 62 1.21 -5.47 5.26
N HIS A 63 0.68 -6.03 4.16
CA HIS A 63 0.03 -7.33 4.21
C HIS A 63 0.98 -8.46 4.66
N GLY A 64 2.22 -8.43 4.18
CA GLY A 64 3.28 -9.36 4.59
C GLY A 64 3.57 -9.25 6.09
N HIS A 65 3.72 -8.04 6.62
CA HIS A 65 3.95 -7.80 8.05
C HIS A 65 2.83 -8.37 8.93
N VAL A 66 1.56 -8.13 8.57
CA VAL A 66 0.40 -8.73 9.27
C VAL A 66 0.45 -10.25 9.23
N THR A 67 0.79 -10.83 8.07
CA THR A 67 0.87 -12.28 7.90
C THR A 67 2.02 -12.90 8.70
N MET A 68 3.16 -12.21 8.83
CA MET A 68 4.28 -12.64 9.68
C MET A 68 3.95 -12.52 11.17
N ALA A 69 3.23 -11.47 11.58
CA ALA A 69 2.94 -11.20 12.98
C ALA A 69 1.83 -12.10 13.58
N LEU A 70 0.90 -12.61 12.76
CA LEU A 70 -0.27 -13.38 13.21
C LEU A 70 -0.42 -14.76 12.55
N GLY A 71 0.40 -15.06 11.54
CA GLY A 71 0.25 -16.24 10.70
C GLY A 71 -0.84 -16.09 9.63
N SER A 72 -0.67 -16.82 8.53
CA SER A 72 -1.57 -16.80 7.37
C SER A 72 -2.99 -17.26 7.69
N ILE A 73 -3.15 -18.17 8.66
CA ILE A 73 -4.42 -18.77 9.06
C ILE A 73 -5.26 -17.80 9.91
N HIS A 74 -4.62 -16.95 10.72
CA HIS A 74 -5.33 -16.12 11.70
C HIS A 74 -5.43 -14.64 11.32
N ARG A 75 -4.78 -14.21 10.22
CA ARG A 75 -4.84 -12.82 9.71
C ARG A 75 -6.27 -12.29 9.51
N TYR A 76 -7.25 -13.15 9.24
CA TYR A 76 -8.64 -12.72 9.05
C TYR A 76 -9.21 -12.04 10.31
N ARG A 77 -8.82 -12.50 11.51
CA ARG A 77 -9.26 -11.92 12.79
C ARG A 77 -8.79 -10.48 12.95
N TYR A 78 -7.59 -10.16 12.45
CA TYR A 78 -7.09 -8.79 12.45
C TYR A 78 -7.90 -7.90 11.50
N TYR A 79 -8.22 -8.39 10.30
CA TYR A 79 -9.05 -7.63 9.35
C TYR A 79 -10.49 -7.45 9.83
N GLU A 80 -11.08 -8.45 10.49
CA GLU A 80 -12.39 -8.31 11.16
C GLU A 80 -12.33 -7.28 12.29
N TRP A 81 -11.32 -7.33 13.14
CA TRP A 81 -11.10 -6.31 14.17
C TRP A 81 -10.96 -4.91 13.56
N LEU A 82 -10.21 -4.79 12.46
CA LEU A 82 -10.02 -3.53 11.75
C LEU A 82 -11.33 -2.96 11.19
N ALA A 83 -12.20 -3.83 10.67
CA ALA A 83 -13.50 -3.44 10.15
C ALA A 83 -14.41 -2.83 11.22
N THR A 84 -14.21 -3.18 12.50
CA THR A 84 -14.92 -2.54 13.63
C THR A 84 -14.40 -1.14 13.97
N LYS A 85 -13.25 -0.72 13.41
CA LYS A 85 -12.56 0.55 13.70
C LYS A 85 -12.23 1.34 12.41
N PRO A 86 -13.20 1.60 11.53
CA PRO A 86 -12.96 2.14 10.19
C PRO A 86 -12.31 3.53 10.19
N TYR A 87 -12.66 4.40 11.15
CA TYR A 87 -12.18 5.79 11.19
C TYR A 87 -10.90 6.02 11.98
N THR A 88 -10.35 4.97 12.62
CA THR A 88 -9.12 5.10 13.43
C THR A 88 -8.02 4.22 12.86
N PHE A 89 -8.10 2.91 13.10
CA PHE A 89 -7.09 1.96 12.67
C PHE A 89 -7.34 1.43 11.25
N GLY A 90 -8.60 1.44 10.79
CA GLY A 90 -9.04 0.85 9.53
C GLY A 90 -8.99 1.72 8.29
N LEU A 91 -8.68 3.02 8.41
CA LEU A 91 -8.90 4.02 7.36
C LEU A 91 -8.20 3.67 6.02
N PHE A 92 -7.04 3.02 6.07
CA PHE A 92 -6.23 2.66 4.89
C PHE A 92 -6.13 1.15 4.60
N PHE A 93 -6.85 0.33 5.34
CA PHE A 93 -6.57 -1.12 5.40
C PHE A 93 -7.83 -1.94 5.17
N HIS A 94 -8.64 -1.51 4.21
CA HIS A 94 -9.80 -2.27 3.78
C HIS A 94 -9.36 -3.64 3.21
N PRO A 95 -10.05 -4.76 3.51
CA PRO A 95 -9.70 -6.09 3.01
C PRO A 95 -9.58 -6.18 1.48
N ALA A 96 -10.25 -5.28 0.76
CA ALA A 96 -10.14 -5.17 -0.70
C ALA A 96 -8.73 -4.80 -1.18
N LEU A 97 -8.01 -3.95 -0.43
CA LEU A 97 -6.66 -3.47 -0.77
C LEU A 97 -5.60 -4.58 -0.65
N VAL A 98 -5.93 -5.65 0.06
CA VAL A 98 -5.05 -6.80 0.29
C VAL A 98 -5.07 -7.80 -0.87
N LYS A 99 -6.16 -7.80 -1.67
CA LYS A 99 -6.31 -8.74 -2.78
C LYS A 99 -5.17 -8.57 -3.79
N THR A 100 -4.48 -9.66 -4.11
CA THR A 100 -3.37 -9.64 -5.09
C THR A 100 -3.81 -9.09 -6.44
N ARG A 101 -5.03 -9.40 -6.88
CA ARG A 101 -5.61 -8.86 -8.11
C ARG A 101 -5.71 -7.34 -8.11
N PHE A 102 -6.13 -6.75 -6.98
CA PHE A 102 -6.23 -5.29 -6.86
C PHE A 102 -4.84 -4.64 -6.99
N ARG A 103 -3.83 -5.17 -6.28
CA ARG A 103 -2.44 -4.67 -6.35
C ARG A 103 -1.87 -4.77 -7.77
N LEU A 104 -2.09 -5.89 -8.46
CA LEU A 104 -1.61 -6.08 -9.83
C LEU A 104 -2.31 -5.14 -10.83
N ILE A 105 -3.64 -4.99 -10.72
CA ILE A 105 -4.37 -4.03 -11.57
C ILE A 105 -3.85 -2.62 -11.35
N PHE A 106 -3.65 -2.20 -10.10
CA PHE A 106 -3.16 -0.86 -9.78
C PHE A 106 -1.74 -0.62 -10.34
N LEU A 107 -0.86 -1.62 -10.24
CA LEU A 107 0.47 -1.59 -10.84
C LEU A 107 0.39 -1.47 -12.36
N LEU A 108 -0.41 -2.30 -13.02
CA LEU A 108 -0.59 -2.25 -14.48
C LEU A 108 -1.14 -0.89 -14.94
N VAL A 109 -2.14 -0.36 -14.23
CA VAL A 109 -2.68 0.98 -14.52
C VAL A 109 -1.60 2.05 -14.35
N SER A 110 -0.74 1.97 -13.33
CA SER A 110 0.37 2.93 -13.18
C SER A 110 1.36 2.88 -14.34
N LEU A 111 1.67 1.68 -14.87
CA LEU A 111 2.56 1.54 -16.01
C LEU A 111 1.92 2.03 -17.31
N LEU A 112 0.63 1.74 -17.52
CA LEU A 112 -0.13 2.27 -18.65
C LEU A 112 -0.25 3.80 -18.58
N PHE A 113 -0.41 4.34 -17.37
CA PHE A 113 -0.43 5.79 -17.14
C PHE A 113 0.89 6.41 -17.60
N LEU A 114 2.05 5.83 -17.24
CA LEU A 114 3.36 6.30 -17.71
C LEU A 114 3.46 6.32 -19.25
N LEU A 115 3.08 5.21 -19.90
CA LEU A 115 3.11 5.10 -21.35
C LEU A 115 2.18 6.11 -22.02
N PHE A 116 1.02 6.37 -21.42
CA PHE A 116 0.06 7.33 -21.93
C PHE A 116 0.55 8.76 -21.82
N GLY A 117 1.12 9.15 -20.67
CA GLY A 117 1.75 10.47 -20.51
C GLY A 117 2.85 10.70 -21.55
N PHE A 118 3.71 9.69 -21.74
CA PHE A 118 4.76 9.74 -22.75
C PHE A 118 4.21 9.87 -24.17
N ALA A 119 3.19 9.08 -24.53
CA ALA A 119 2.59 9.12 -25.87
C ALA A 119 1.88 10.44 -26.19
N LEU A 120 1.32 11.10 -25.17
CA LEU A 120 0.68 12.40 -25.32
C LEU A 120 1.66 13.58 -25.23
N GLY A 121 2.92 13.34 -24.84
CA GLY A 121 3.89 14.40 -24.59
C GLY A 121 3.49 15.32 -23.44
N VAL A 122 2.77 14.79 -22.46
CA VAL A 122 2.33 15.51 -21.25
C VAL A 122 3.27 15.23 -20.10
#